data_AF-A0A4S1E0I0-F1
#
_entry.id   AF-A0A4S1E0I0-F1
#
_cell.length_a   1.000
_cell.length_b   1.000
_cell.length_c   1.000
_cell.angle_alpha   90.00
_cell.angle_beta   90.00
_cell.angle_gamma   90.00
#
_symmetry.space_group_name_H-M   'P 1'
#
loop_
_entity.id
_entity.type
_entity.pdbx_description
1 polymer ?
#
loop_
_entity_poly.entity_id
_entity_poly.type
_entity_poly.pdbx_seq_one_letter_code
_entity_poly.pdbx_strand_id
1 'polypeptide(L)'
;MKIFYYCALVFLIISCNQEKTNDFLVIDAQTNDNTFNLSEIADEIIAIPLETNDDCLISFISRVIMTKDYYFVLSSDLYQFNKKGKFIRQIGERGRGPNEYSRINSIAVDGEEQTIFMATGQKLLAYNFDGKIKQGIKFKKFVEFMSFTDEELLIISTEMGIEQENNKFKNVTKLHKVSRRLNVKDSILVKSIDLKKQSGTFYSGAQYISNFGKQLYLYYPVLMKESIIRDTLYKIDDEKLLPFLKLNFKRKKDKHLLFKNIYRSKNFLFSEYNYNRQQYFFCYDFKSNKQMNMKSGFEDDILKTGVAKLIPLDKKSGLMLFIKEAHQVSEIIEGVDENDNPILMLAQLKE
;
A
#
# COMPACT_ATOMS: atom_id res chain seq x y z
N MET A 1 -46.10 55.56 -41.83
CA MET A 1 -44.78 55.04 -41.40
C MET A 1 -44.90 54.49 -39.99
N LYS A 2 -44.86 53.16 -39.83
CA LYS A 2 -44.38 52.45 -38.63
C LYS A 2 -44.28 50.98 -39.00
N ILE A 3 -43.06 50.61 -39.36
CA ILE A 3 -42.60 49.26 -39.64
C ILE A 3 -42.51 48.54 -38.28
N PHE A 4 -43.14 47.37 -38.15
CA PHE A 4 -42.85 46.45 -37.05
C PHE A 4 -42.43 45.11 -37.66
N TYR A 5 -41.12 44.86 -37.61
CA TYR A 5 -40.50 43.58 -37.90
C TYR A 5 -40.91 42.57 -36.81
N TYR A 6 -41.56 41.48 -37.20
CA TYR A 6 -41.61 40.27 -36.40
C TYR A 6 -40.25 39.56 -36.56
N CYS A 7 -39.26 39.98 -35.76
CA CYS A 7 -38.05 39.18 -35.54
C CYS A 7 -38.44 37.99 -34.66
N ALA A 8 -38.76 36.85 -35.29
CA ALA A 8 -38.88 35.57 -34.63
C ALA A 8 -37.49 35.18 -34.09
N LEU A 9 -37.26 35.55 -32.83
CA LEU A 9 -36.07 35.27 -32.06
C LEU A 9 -36.11 33.79 -31.61
N VAL A 10 -35.82 32.87 -32.53
CA VAL A 10 -35.57 31.46 -32.19
C VAL A 10 -34.11 31.37 -31.74
N PHE A 11 -33.85 31.71 -30.48
CA PHE A 11 -32.63 31.27 -29.81
C PHE A 11 -32.75 29.76 -29.61
N LEU A 12 -32.18 29.02 -30.56
CA LEU A 12 -31.74 27.64 -30.38
C LEU A 12 -30.71 27.64 -29.24
N ILE A 13 -31.20 27.52 -28.00
CA ILE A 13 -30.42 27.03 -26.86
C ILE A 13 -30.14 25.56 -27.11
N ILE A 14 -29.17 25.30 -27.98
CA ILE A 14 -28.46 24.02 -28.02
C ILE A 14 -27.54 24.06 -26.79
N SER A 15 -28.13 23.80 -25.62
CA SER A 15 -27.37 23.37 -24.46
C SER A 15 -26.85 21.99 -24.80
N CYS A 16 -25.64 21.95 -25.35
CA CYS A 16 -24.88 20.74 -25.47
C CYS A 16 -24.54 20.30 -24.04
N ASN A 17 -25.40 19.46 -23.44
CA ASN A 17 -24.98 18.63 -22.32
C ASN A 17 -23.93 17.67 -22.86
N GLN A 18 -22.67 18.09 -22.89
CA GLN A 18 -21.60 17.14 -22.74
C GLN A 18 -21.73 16.63 -21.31
N GLU A 19 -22.46 15.52 -21.14
CA GLU A 19 -22.18 14.62 -20.04
C GLU A 19 -20.66 14.40 -20.08
N LYS A 20 -19.95 14.93 -19.09
CA LYS A 20 -18.58 14.51 -18.84
C LYS A 20 -18.70 13.03 -18.49
N THR A 21 -18.55 12.16 -19.48
CA THR A 21 -18.27 10.76 -19.22
C THR A 21 -16.93 10.77 -18.48
N ASN A 22 -16.99 10.60 -17.16
CA ASN A 22 -15.81 10.30 -16.37
C ASN A 22 -15.37 8.90 -16.77
N ASP A 23 -14.76 8.77 -17.95
CA ASP A 23 -14.24 7.52 -18.46
C ASP A 23 -12.98 7.18 -17.66
N PHE A 24 -13.18 6.52 -16.51
CA PHE A 24 -12.11 5.88 -15.76
C PHE A 24 -11.80 4.52 -16.41
N LEU A 25 -10.54 4.08 -16.32
CA LEU A 25 -10.09 2.88 -17.00
C LEU A 25 -10.78 1.64 -16.42
N VAL A 26 -11.28 0.76 -17.29
CA VAL A 26 -11.82 -0.54 -16.88
C VAL A 26 -10.93 -1.63 -17.46
N ILE A 27 -10.41 -2.50 -16.60
CA ILE A 27 -9.69 -3.71 -16.99
C ILE A 27 -10.60 -4.90 -16.73
N ASP A 28 -11.05 -5.55 -17.79
CA ASP A 28 -11.81 -6.80 -17.70
C ASP A 28 -10.87 -7.97 -17.41
N ALA A 29 -10.72 -8.26 -16.12
CA ALA A 29 -9.79 -9.26 -15.62
C ALA A 29 -10.37 -10.69 -15.71
N GLN A 30 -9.53 -11.63 -16.13
CA GLN A 30 -9.88 -13.05 -16.21
C GLN A 30 -9.37 -13.83 -15.00
N THR A 31 -10.20 -14.77 -14.50
CA THR A 31 -9.84 -15.67 -13.37
C THR A 31 -9.22 -16.97 -13.88
N ASN A 32 -8.13 -16.86 -14.65
CA ASN A 32 -7.40 -18.03 -15.14
C ASN A 32 -6.28 -18.39 -14.16
N ASP A 33 -5.99 -19.68 -14.03
CA ASP A 33 -4.97 -20.22 -13.14
C ASP A 33 -3.70 -20.51 -13.96
N ASN A 34 -3.01 -19.47 -14.39
CA ASN A 34 -1.78 -19.59 -15.19
C ASN A 34 -0.54 -19.43 -14.30
N THR A 35 0.59 -19.93 -14.79
CA THR A 35 1.93 -19.65 -14.26
C THR A 35 2.64 -18.69 -15.20
N PHE A 36 3.34 -17.71 -14.63
CA PHE A 36 4.14 -16.73 -15.37
C PHE A 36 5.50 -16.61 -14.71
N ASN A 37 6.52 -16.41 -15.55
CA ASN A 37 7.89 -16.27 -15.09
C ASN A 37 8.16 -14.83 -14.66
N LEU A 38 8.98 -14.65 -13.63
CA LEU A 38 9.39 -13.32 -13.17
C LEU A 38 10.20 -12.59 -14.25
N SER A 39 10.96 -13.34 -15.06
CA SER A 39 11.70 -12.82 -16.21
C SER A 39 10.82 -12.14 -17.28
N GLU A 40 9.49 -12.32 -17.24
CA GLU A 40 8.55 -11.63 -18.13
C GLU A 40 8.43 -10.13 -17.80
N ILE A 41 8.68 -9.74 -16.54
CA ILE A 41 8.49 -8.37 -16.06
C ILE A 41 9.69 -7.77 -15.34
N ALA A 42 10.71 -8.56 -15.00
CA ALA A 42 11.97 -8.11 -14.42
C ALA A 42 13.15 -8.80 -15.12
N ASP A 43 14.31 -8.15 -15.20
CA ASP A 43 15.50 -8.74 -15.86
C ASP A 43 16.49 -9.34 -14.86
N GLU A 44 16.54 -8.80 -13.65
CA GLU A 44 17.52 -9.16 -12.62
C GLU A 44 16.88 -9.20 -11.24
N ILE A 45 17.43 -10.06 -10.39
CA ILE A 45 17.13 -10.12 -8.97
C ILE A 45 18.42 -10.00 -8.18
N ILE A 46 18.46 -9.05 -7.26
CA ILE A 46 19.56 -8.90 -6.31
C ILE A 46 19.09 -9.46 -4.96
N ALA A 47 19.80 -10.47 -4.47
CA ALA A 47 19.60 -11.00 -3.12
C ALA A 47 20.44 -10.20 -2.11
N ILE A 48 19.79 -9.73 -1.04
CA ILE A 48 20.44 -9.07 0.09
C ILE A 48 20.12 -9.85 1.36
N PRO A 49 21.00 -10.77 1.79
CA PRO A 49 20.88 -11.41 3.09
C PRO A 49 20.96 -10.37 4.20
N LEU A 50 20.02 -10.40 5.15
CA LEU A 50 20.10 -9.57 6.34
C LEU A 50 21.01 -10.24 7.36
N GLU A 51 21.93 -9.48 7.95
CA GLU A 51 22.83 -10.00 9.00
C GLU A 51 22.03 -10.64 10.14
N THR A 52 22.51 -11.78 10.62
CA THR A 52 21.92 -12.54 11.72
C THR A 52 22.86 -12.49 12.93
N ASN A 53 22.37 -11.93 14.04
CA ASN A 53 23.02 -11.99 15.35
C ASN A 53 21.98 -11.79 16.46
N ASP A 54 22.39 -11.92 17.72
CA ASP A 54 21.51 -11.84 18.89
C ASP A 54 20.78 -10.49 19.01
N ASP A 55 21.34 -9.42 18.45
CA ASP A 55 20.75 -8.07 18.49
C ASP A 55 19.71 -7.81 17.39
N CYS A 56 19.61 -8.70 16.38
CA CYS A 56 18.76 -8.46 15.22
C CYS A 56 18.05 -9.72 14.68
N LEU A 57 17.54 -10.59 15.54
CA LEU A 57 16.74 -11.75 15.10
C LEU A 57 15.38 -11.32 14.53
N ILE A 58 15.10 -11.74 13.29
CA ILE A 58 13.88 -11.40 12.54
C ILE A 58 13.06 -12.67 12.30
N SER A 59 11.93 -12.79 13.00
CA SER A 59 11.01 -13.93 12.82
C SER A 59 9.99 -13.74 11.71
N PHE A 60 9.75 -12.50 11.28
CA PHE A 60 8.91 -12.15 10.15
C PHE A 60 9.20 -10.71 9.73
N ILE A 61 8.96 -10.39 8.46
CA ILE A 61 9.02 -9.02 7.95
C ILE A 61 7.61 -8.55 7.62
N SER A 62 7.15 -7.52 8.32
CA SER A 62 5.86 -6.88 8.04
C SER A 62 5.97 -5.79 6.98
N ARG A 63 7.11 -5.09 6.93
CA ARG A 63 7.36 -4.01 5.98
C ARG A 63 8.84 -3.73 5.84
N VAL A 64 9.26 -3.38 4.63
CA VAL A 64 10.57 -2.79 4.37
C VAL A 64 10.36 -1.40 3.78
N ILE A 65 11.10 -0.41 4.28
CA ILE A 65 11.19 0.91 3.67
C ILE A 65 12.64 1.14 3.28
N MET A 66 12.85 1.52 2.03
CA MET A 66 14.16 1.78 1.48
C MET A 66 14.42 3.29 1.40
N THR A 67 15.62 3.71 1.80
CA THR A 67 16.16 5.06 1.54
C THR A 67 17.37 4.96 0.62
N LYS A 68 18.06 6.07 0.35
CA LYS A 68 19.32 6.06 -0.39
C LYS A 68 20.38 5.17 0.29
N ASP A 69 20.48 5.23 1.61
CA ASP A 69 21.61 4.66 2.35
C ASP A 69 21.24 3.41 3.16
N TYR A 70 19.94 3.23 3.48
CA TYR A 70 19.49 2.21 4.43
C TYR A 70 18.24 1.45 4.00
N TYR A 71 18.08 0.25 4.56
CA TYR A 71 16.82 -0.46 4.67
C TYR A 71 16.31 -0.36 6.12
N PHE A 72 15.05 0.03 6.26
CA PHE A 72 14.33 -0.05 7.53
C PHE A 72 13.38 -1.24 7.48
N VAL A 73 13.68 -2.26 8.28
CA VAL A 73 12.97 -3.54 8.28
C VAL A 73 12.11 -3.62 9.54
N LEU A 74 10.79 -3.65 9.36
CA LEU A 74 9.83 -3.74 10.45
C LEU A 74 9.43 -5.20 10.68
N SER A 75 9.77 -5.71 11.85
CA SER A 75 9.30 -6.99 12.39
C SER A 75 8.41 -6.70 13.62
N SER A 76 8.68 -7.37 14.75
CA SER A 76 8.18 -6.97 16.07
C SER A 76 8.81 -5.66 16.56
N ASP A 77 10.01 -5.37 16.07
CA ASP A 77 10.81 -4.17 16.31
C ASP A 77 11.22 -3.55 14.97
N LEU A 78 11.74 -2.33 15.00
CA LEU A 78 12.23 -1.64 13.81
C LEU A 78 13.76 -1.70 13.77
N TYR A 79 14.30 -2.34 12.74
CA TYR A 79 15.73 -2.48 12.53
C TYR A 79 16.21 -1.64 11.35
N GLN A 80 17.40 -1.09 11.48
CA GLN A 80 18.10 -0.37 10.43
C GLN A 80 19.27 -1.23 9.92
N PHE A 81 19.29 -1.45 8.61
CA PHE A 81 20.34 -2.15 7.90
C PHE A 81 20.96 -1.25 6.84
N ASN A 82 22.23 -1.45 6.53
CA ASN A 82 22.85 -0.80 5.36
C ASN A 82 22.42 -1.50 4.07
N LYS A 83 22.85 -0.96 2.92
CA LYS A 83 22.55 -1.52 1.59
C LYS A 83 23.07 -2.92 1.30
N LYS A 84 24.02 -3.41 2.10
CA LYS A 84 24.59 -4.76 2.01
C LYS A 84 23.93 -5.74 2.99
N GLY A 85 22.86 -5.32 3.68
CA GLY A 85 22.19 -6.15 4.68
C GLY A 85 22.91 -6.22 6.03
N LYS A 86 23.97 -5.43 6.26
CA LYS A 86 24.63 -5.38 7.57
C LYS A 86 23.75 -4.64 8.58
N PHE A 87 23.58 -5.20 9.75
CA PHE A 87 22.85 -4.59 10.86
C PHE A 87 23.58 -3.33 11.34
N ILE A 88 22.80 -2.29 11.64
CA ILE A 88 23.32 -1.03 12.19
C ILE A 88 22.82 -0.83 13.61
N ARG A 89 21.50 -0.88 13.81
CA ARG A 89 20.84 -0.67 15.10
C ARG A 89 19.35 -1.00 15.05
N GLN A 90 18.77 -1.17 16.23
CA GLN A 90 17.33 -1.05 16.45
C GLN A 90 16.94 0.43 16.63
N ILE A 91 15.75 0.81 16.16
CA ILE A 91 15.20 2.17 16.29
C ILE A 91 14.14 2.19 17.39
N GLY A 92 14.44 2.94 18.46
CA GLY A 92 13.58 3.04 19.63
C GLY A 92 13.61 1.80 20.51
N GLU A 93 12.95 1.88 21.66
CA GLU A 93 12.94 0.81 22.67
C GLU A 93 11.51 0.35 22.97
N ARG A 94 11.38 -0.94 23.24
CA ARG A 94 10.09 -1.53 23.62
C ARG A 94 9.77 -1.18 25.08
N GLY A 95 8.58 -0.65 25.31
CA GLY A 95 8.11 -0.36 26.66
C GLY A 95 6.83 0.48 26.68
N ARG A 96 6.60 1.18 27.79
CA ARG A 96 5.38 1.97 28.05
C ARG A 96 5.68 3.44 28.36
N GLY A 97 6.95 3.82 28.40
CA GLY A 97 7.42 5.17 28.61
C GLY A 97 6.92 6.16 27.55
N PRO A 98 7.17 7.46 27.74
CA PRO A 98 6.73 8.51 26.83
C PRO A 98 7.33 8.35 25.42
N ASN A 99 8.57 7.86 25.32
CA ASN A 99 9.35 7.73 24.07
C ASN A 99 9.59 6.27 23.63
N GLU A 100 8.91 5.33 24.28
CA GLU A 100 8.98 3.88 24.00
C GLU A 100 7.73 3.44 23.24
N TYR A 101 7.83 2.32 22.52
CA TYR A 101 6.72 1.69 21.83
C TYR A 101 6.33 0.37 22.50
N SER A 102 5.03 0.11 22.66
CA SER A 102 4.56 -1.20 23.13
C SER A 102 4.37 -2.19 21.99
N ARG A 103 3.92 -1.66 20.85
CA ARG A 103 3.76 -2.33 19.57
C ARG A 103 3.82 -1.29 18.47
N ILE A 104 4.53 -1.59 17.38
CA ILE A 104 4.58 -0.72 16.22
C ILE A 104 3.37 -1.03 15.33
N ASN A 105 2.53 -0.02 15.08
CA ASN A 105 1.36 -0.13 14.21
C ASN A 105 1.73 0.10 12.75
N SER A 106 2.51 1.16 12.50
CA SER A 106 3.00 1.51 11.17
C SER A 106 4.21 2.41 11.28
N ILE A 107 4.95 2.53 10.18
CA ILE A 107 6.11 3.41 10.04
C ILE A 107 6.07 4.16 8.72
N ALA A 108 6.73 5.30 8.67
CA ALA A 108 7.07 6.02 7.45
C ALA A 108 8.44 6.67 7.60
N VAL A 109 9.16 6.87 6.51
CA VAL A 109 10.51 7.42 6.54
C VAL A 109 10.61 8.58 5.58
N ASP A 110 11.04 9.73 6.09
CA ASP A 110 11.56 10.85 5.32
C ASP A 110 13.06 10.63 5.16
N GLY A 111 13.49 10.25 3.95
CA GLY A 111 14.89 10.01 3.64
C GLY A 111 15.72 11.28 3.55
N GLU A 112 15.10 12.42 3.19
CA GLU A 112 15.81 13.70 3.03
C GLU A 112 16.14 14.31 4.39
N GLU A 113 15.15 14.38 5.28
CA GLU A 113 15.32 14.89 6.65
C GLU A 113 15.75 13.82 7.66
N GLN A 114 16.10 12.63 7.15
CA GLN A 114 16.52 11.47 7.93
C GLN A 114 15.64 11.23 9.17
N THR A 115 14.32 11.25 8.96
CA THR A 115 13.32 11.18 10.01
C THR A 115 12.44 9.95 9.85
N ILE A 116 12.29 9.19 10.92
CA ILE A 116 11.46 7.99 10.99
C ILE A 116 10.23 8.33 11.81
N PHE A 117 9.06 8.26 11.19
CA PHE A 117 7.77 8.39 11.87
C PHE A 117 7.26 7.01 12.25
N MET A 118 6.86 6.85 13.51
CA MET A 118 6.39 5.60 14.07
C MET A 118 5.05 5.82 14.78
N ALA A 119 4.06 5.00 14.43
CA ALA A 119 2.79 4.96 15.13
C ALA A 119 2.80 3.79 16.12
N THR A 120 2.47 4.09 17.38
CA THR A 120 2.37 3.09 18.44
C THR A 120 1.21 3.41 19.39
N GLY A 121 0.25 2.49 19.49
CA GLY A 121 -0.95 2.70 20.30
C GLY A 121 -1.69 3.98 19.91
N GLN A 122 -1.75 4.95 20.83
CA GLN A 122 -2.35 6.28 20.61
C GLN A 122 -1.30 7.40 20.56
N LYS A 123 -0.10 7.10 20.04
CA LYS A 123 1.01 8.05 19.93
C LYS A 123 1.62 8.02 18.52
N LEU A 124 2.14 9.16 18.11
CA LEU A 124 3.07 9.28 16.99
C LEU A 124 4.42 9.72 17.55
N LEU A 125 5.46 8.98 17.21
CA LEU A 125 6.84 9.24 17.59
C LEU A 125 7.63 9.56 16.31
N ALA A 126 8.59 10.48 16.41
CA ALA A 126 9.54 10.76 15.35
C ALA A 126 10.95 10.57 15.88
N TYR A 127 11.74 9.73 15.21
CA TYR A 127 13.15 9.48 15.50
C TYR A 127 14.02 10.02 14.37
N ASN A 128 15.28 10.32 14.64
CA ASN A 128 16.27 10.47 13.58
C ASN A 128 16.84 9.09 13.17
N PHE A 129 17.71 9.05 12.17
CA PHE A 129 18.35 7.80 11.73
C PHE A 129 19.37 7.25 12.74
N ASP A 130 19.79 8.06 13.72
CA ASP A 130 20.60 7.55 14.83
C ASP A 130 19.77 6.81 15.89
N GLY A 131 18.45 6.74 15.74
CA GLY A 131 17.55 6.12 16.71
C GLY A 131 17.18 7.03 17.89
N LYS A 132 17.58 8.31 17.87
CA LYS A 132 17.24 9.28 18.91
C LYS A 132 15.87 9.89 18.66
N ILE A 133 15.08 10.00 19.73
CA ILE A 133 13.76 10.64 19.67
C ILE A 133 13.91 12.14 19.35
N LYS A 134 13.14 12.62 18.37
CA LYS A 134 13.01 14.05 18.02
C LYS A 134 11.78 14.66 18.70
N GLN A 135 10.64 13.97 18.63
CA GLN A 135 9.37 14.42 19.22
C GLN A 135 8.40 13.25 19.36
N GLY A 136 7.46 13.38 20.30
CA GLY A 136 6.34 12.46 20.46
C GLY A 136 5.05 13.23 20.75
N ILE A 137 3.95 12.86 20.09
CA ILE A 137 2.64 13.46 20.32
C ILE A 137 1.59 12.39 20.59
N LYS A 138 0.54 12.77 21.31
CA LYS A 138 -0.66 11.94 21.44
C LYS A 138 -1.46 12.01 20.13
N PHE A 139 -1.84 10.85 19.62
CA PHE A 139 -2.69 10.70 18.43
C PHE A 139 -3.80 9.71 18.75
N LYS A 140 -4.99 10.22 19.10
CA LYS A 140 -6.11 9.45 19.67
C LYS A 140 -6.86 8.54 18.66
N LYS A 141 -6.26 8.26 17.50
CA LYS A 141 -6.87 7.44 16.46
C LYS A 141 -6.00 6.24 16.18
N PHE A 142 -6.62 5.13 15.83
CA PHE A 142 -5.89 3.93 15.45
C PHE A 142 -5.26 4.13 14.07
N VAL A 143 -3.93 4.14 14.01
CA VAL A 143 -3.18 4.27 12.76
C VAL A 143 -3.02 2.90 12.11
N GLU A 144 -3.55 2.75 10.90
CA GLU A 144 -3.44 1.51 10.13
C GLU A 144 -2.20 1.52 9.24
N PHE A 145 -1.91 2.67 8.64
CA PHE A 145 -0.86 2.80 7.64
C PHE A 145 -0.29 4.20 7.63
N MET A 146 1.03 4.28 7.46
CA MET A 146 1.73 5.51 7.18
C MET A 146 2.58 5.39 5.91
N SER A 147 2.72 6.50 5.19
CA SER A 147 3.69 6.64 4.11
C SER A 147 4.17 8.07 4.09
N PHE A 148 5.44 8.29 3.80
CA PHE A 148 5.95 9.62 3.52
C PHE A 148 5.96 9.84 2.00
N THR A 149 5.55 11.01 1.54
CA THR A 149 5.79 11.51 0.17
C THR A 149 7.01 12.41 0.20
N ASP A 150 7.42 13.01 -0.92
CA ASP A 150 8.56 13.94 -0.89
C ASP A 150 8.30 15.18 0.03
N GLU A 151 7.03 15.47 0.34
CA GLU A 151 6.63 16.71 1.02
C GLU A 151 6.01 16.49 2.40
N GLU A 152 5.27 15.40 2.61
CA GLU A 152 4.49 15.21 3.83
C GLU A 152 4.19 13.77 4.21
N LEU A 153 3.82 13.59 5.47
CA LEU A 153 3.40 12.31 6.03
C LEU A 153 1.92 12.07 5.73
N LEU A 154 1.62 10.92 5.17
CA LEU A 154 0.27 10.42 4.97
C LEU A 154 -0.05 9.39 6.04
N ILE A 155 -1.20 9.54 6.69
CA ILE A 155 -1.67 8.62 7.74
C ILE A 155 -3.08 8.15 7.41
N ILE A 156 -3.28 6.85 7.24
CA ILE A 156 -4.61 6.24 7.24
C ILE A 156 -4.93 5.84 8.67
N SER A 157 -6.03 6.39 9.18
CA SER A 157 -6.52 6.05 10.53
C SER A 157 -8.00 5.72 10.50
N THR A 158 -8.41 4.83 11.40
CA THR A 158 -9.80 4.43 11.55
C THR A 158 -10.26 4.63 12.98
N GLU A 159 -11.39 5.30 13.12
CA GLU A 159 -12.16 5.41 14.35
C GLU A 159 -13.25 4.33 14.29
N MET A 160 -13.12 3.29 15.13
CA MET A 160 -14.01 2.13 15.14
C MET A 160 -15.02 2.20 16.28
N GLY A 161 -16.24 1.75 16.03
CA GLY A 161 -17.27 1.60 17.05
C GLY A 161 -17.78 2.94 17.60
N ILE A 162 -17.79 3.99 16.78
CA ILE A 162 -18.37 5.28 17.16
C ILE A 162 -19.87 5.08 17.39
N GLU A 163 -20.34 5.29 18.61
CA GLU A 163 -21.75 5.17 18.95
C GLU A 163 -22.58 6.22 18.19
N GLN A 164 -23.73 5.80 17.70
CA GLN A 164 -24.73 6.61 17.01
C GLN A 164 -26.08 6.42 17.71
N GLU A 165 -27.06 7.25 17.37
CA GLU A 165 -28.43 7.11 17.89
C GLU A 165 -29.01 5.70 17.63
N ASN A 166 -29.91 5.26 18.53
CA ASN A 166 -30.61 3.98 18.45
C ASN A 166 -29.69 2.74 18.49
N ASN A 167 -28.64 2.77 19.31
CA ASN A 167 -27.67 1.67 19.48
C ASN A 167 -27.03 1.22 18.16
N LYS A 168 -26.82 2.16 17.24
CA LYS A 168 -26.05 1.95 16.01
C LYS A 168 -24.60 2.36 16.24
N PHE A 169 -23.72 1.82 15.42
CA PHE A 169 -22.29 2.11 15.49
C PHE A 169 -21.78 2.51 14.12
N LYS A 170 -20.65 3.23 14.09
CA LYS A 170 -20.04 3.69 12.86
C LYS A 170 -18.53 3.49 12.90
N ASN A 171 -17.97 3.04 11.78
CA ASN A 171 -16.53 3.05 11.55
C ASN A 171 -16.21 4.10 10.50
N VAL A 172 -15.27 4.99 10.80
CA VAL A 172 -14.85 6.07 9.90
C VAL A 172 -13.36 5.97 9.66
N THR A 173 -12.97 5.82 8.40
CA THR A 173 -11.57 5.80 7.96
C THR A 173 -11.24 7.07 7.20
N LYS A 174 -10.14 7.70 7.57
CA LYS A 174 -9.65 8.94 6.94
C LYS A 174 -8.19 8.81 6.54
N LEU A 175 -7.84 9.49 5.46
CA LEU A 175 -6.47 9.76 5.05
C LEU A 175 -6.11 11.18 5.53
N HIS A 176 -5.11 11.29 6.39
CA HIS A 176 -4.60 12.55 6.91
C HIS A 176 -3.32 12.95 6.18
N LYS A 177 -3.24 14.22 5.77
CA LYS A 177 -1.98 14.87 5.37
C LYS A 177 -1.39 15.54 6.60
N VAL A 178 -0.16 15.19 6.93
CA VAL A 178 0.49 15.55 8.20
C VAL A 178 1.87 16.14 7.91
N SER A 179 2.14 17.30 8.50
CA SER A 179 3.46 17.95 8.38
C SER A 179 4.56 17.15 9.09
N ARG A 180 5.83 17.45 8.79
CA ARG A 180 7.01 16.90 9.49
C ARG A 180 7.00 17.15 11.02
N ARG A 181 6.29 18.19 11.47
CA ARG A 181 6.08 18.52 12.89
C ARG A 181 4.87 17.79 13.50
N LEU A 182 4.33 16.78 12.82
CA LEU A 182 3.19 15.95 13.23
C LEU A 182 1.85 16.72 13.38
N ASN A 183 1.75 17.92 12.80
CA ASN A 183 0.48 18.65 12.71
C ASN A 183 -0.33 18.16 11.51
N VAL A 184 -1.59 17.78 11.75
CA VAL A 184 -2.56 17.43 10.70
C VAL A 184 -2.94 18.70 9.94
N LYS A 185 -2.71 18.72 8.63
CA LYS A 185 -3.06 19.84 7.74
C LYS A 185 -4.46 19.66 7.14
N ASP A 186 -4.77 18.45 6.70
CA ASP A 186 -5.97 18.12 5.94
C ASP A 186 -6.35 16.65 6.16
N SER A 187 -7.61 16.29 5.89
CA SER A 187 -8.18 14.96 6.08
C SER A 187 -9.24 14.63 5.04
N ILE A 188 -9.01 13.58 4.26
CA ILE A 188 -9.94 13.07 3.27
C ILE A 188 -10.72 11.88 3.85
N LEU A 189 -12.04 11.87 3.70
CA LEU A 189 -12.86 10.71 4.04
C LEU A 189 -12.57 9.58 3.04
N VAL A 190 -12.00 8.48 3.53
CA VAL A 190 -11.75 7.28 2.72
C VAL A 190 -12.96 6.35 2.77
N LYS A 191 -13.52 6.18 3.97
CA LYS A 191 -14.62 5.25 4.19
C LYS A 191 -15.48 5.62 5.39
N SER A 192 -16.77 5.33 5.29
CA SER A 192 -17.72 5.35 6.39
C SER A 192 -18.61 4.12 6.30
N ILE A 193 -18.77 3.37 7.39
CA ILE A 193 -19.63 2.18 7.47
C ILE A 193 -20.54 2.31 8.69
N ASP A 194 -21.84 2.12 8.50
CA ASP A 194 -22.81 2.01 9.59
C ASP A 194 -23.01 0.52 9.97
N LEU A 195 -23.07 0.26 11.27
CA LEU A 195 -23.05 -1.06 11.87
C LEU A 195 -24.17 -1.18 12.91
N LYS A 196 -24.77 -2.38 12.99
CA LYS A 196 -25.80 -2.70 14.00
C LYS A 196 -25.21 -3.10 15.36
N LYS A 197 -23.91 -3.41 15.42
CA LYS A 197 -23.18 -3.82 16.61
C LYS A 197 -21.78 -3.24 16.57
N GLN A 198 -21.23 -2.93 17.73
CA GLN A 198 -19.86 -2.46 17.86
C GLN A 198 -18.91 -3.54 17.33
N SER A 199 -18.25 -3.25 16.20
CA SER A 199 -17.32 -4.18 15.57
C SER A 199 -16.36 -3.41 14.67
N GLY A 200 -15.16 -3.96 14.50
CA GLY A 200 -14.12 -3.35 13.70
C GLY A 200 -13.09 -4.38 13.28
N THR A 201 -12.55 -4.21 12.09
CA THR A 201 -11.46 -5.00 11.56
C THR A 201 -10.69 -4.13 10.58
N PHE A 202 -9.39 -4.39 10.48
CA PHE A 202 -8.50 -3.73 9.53
C PHE A 202 -7.58 -4.78 8.92
N TYR A 203 -7.00 -4.47 7.76
CA TYR A 203 -6.08 -5.37 7.09
C TYR A 203 -4.64 -4.99 7.46
N SER A 204 -4.05 -5.72 8.41
CA SER A 204 -2.63 -5.53 8.75
C SER A 204 -1.75 -5.82 7.52
N GLY A 205 -0.90 -4.89 7.14
CA GLY A 205 0.02 -5.05 6.01
C GLY A 205 -0.54 -4.66 4.64
N ALA A 206 -1.74 -4.06 4.57
CA ALA A 206 -2.24 -3.54 3.29
C ALA A 206 -1.33 -2.44 2.72
N GLN A 207 -1.00 -2.57 1.44
CA GLN A 207 -0.39 -1.48 0.66
C GLN A 207 -1.50 -0.58 0.14
N TYR A 208 -1.90 0.39 0.96
CA TYR A 208 -3.04 1.26 0.64
C TYR A 208 -2.70 2.34 -0.38
N ILE A 209 -1.45 2.81 -0.41
CA ILE A 209 -1.03 3.97 -1.22
C ILE A 209 0.12 3.60 -2.16
N SER A 210 -0.10 3.82 -3.44
CA SER A 210 0.92 3.75 -4.50
C SER A 210 1.04 5.08 -5.24
N ASN A 211 2.05 5.25 -6.08
CA ASN A 211 2.22 6.46 -6.86
C ASN A 211 2.88 6.18 -8.21
N PHE A 212 2.68 7.12 -9.13
CA PHE A 212 3.42 7.21 -10.37
C PHE A 212 3.75 8.69 -10.62
N GLY A 213 5.04 9.01 -10.65
CA GLY A 213 5.49 10.40 -10.53
C GLY A 213 4.96 11.03 -9.23
N LYS A 214 4.39 12.23 -9.33
CA LYS A 214 3.76 12.95 -8.21
C LYS A 214 2.33 12.50 -7.90
N GLN A 215 1.68 11.76 -8.80
CA GLN A 215 0.30 11.35 -8.60
C GLN A 215 0.21 10.19 -7.60
N LEU A 216 -0.57 10.38 -6.54
CA LEU A 216 -0.86 9.35 -5.56
C LEU A 216 -2.15 8.60 -5.92
N TYR A 217 -2.17 7.31 -5.60
CA TYR A 217 -3.32 6.44 -5.76
C TYR A 217 -3.62 5.72 -4.46
N LEU A 218 -4.91 5.56 -4.15
CA LEU A 218 -5.40 4.92 -2.96
C LEU A 218 -6.33 3.77 -3.30
N TYR A 219 -6.07 2.62 -2.69
CA TYR A 219 -6.99 1.51 -2.61
C TYR A 219 -7.19 1.12 -1.15
N TYR A 220 -8.44 0.95 -0.73
CA TYR A 220 -8.77 0.56 0.64
C TYR A 220 -9.64 -0.73 0.64
N PRO A 221 -9.09 -1.88 1.06
CA PRO A 221 -9.84 -3.13 1.15
C PRO A 221 -10.89 -3.08 2.25
N VAL A 222 -11.94 -3.90 2.09
CA VAL A 222 -12.98 -4.03 3.10
C VAL A 222 -13.17 -5.48 3.45
N LEU A 223 -12.84 -5.82 4.71
CA LEU A 223 -12.91 -7.19 5.22
C LEU A 223 -14.30 -7.55 5.79
N MET A 224 -15.18 -6.58 5.92
CA MET A 224 -16.55 -6.79 6.38
C MET A 224 -17.47 -7.13 5.20
N LYS A 225 -18.53 -7.88 5.46
CA LYS A 225 -19.52 -8.22 4.43
C LYS A 225 -20.23 -6.94 3.95
N GLU A 226 -20.00 -6.56 2.70
CA GLU A 226 -20.71 -5.47 2.02
C GLU A 226 -21.47 -6.01 0.80
N SER A 227 -22.51 -5.28 0.37
CA SER A 227 -23.25 -5.56 -0.86
C SER A 227 -22.49 -5.14 -2.13
N ILE A 228 -21.42 -4.36 -1.97
CA ILE A 228 -20.64 -3.76 -3.05
C ILE A 228 -19.22 -4.36 -3.04
N ILE A 229 -18.66 -4.59 -4.23
CA ILE A 229 -17.26 -4.99 -4.38
C ILE A 229 -16.41 -3.72 -4.41
N ARG A 230 -15.27 -3.76 -3.73
CA ARG A 230 -14.26 -2.70 -3.78
C ARG A 230 -13.22 -3.06 -4.82
N ASP A 231 -13.49 -2.69 -6.07
CA ASP A 231 -12.70 -3.04 -7.26
C ASP A 231 -12.03 -1.84 -7.93
N THR A 232 -12.11 -0.67 -7.28
CA THR A 232 -11.68 0.60 -7.88
C THR A 232 -10.46 1.16 -7.15
N LEU A 233 -9.42 1.48 -7.91
CA LEU A 233 -8.28 2.29 -7.51
C LEU A 233 -8.62 3.77 -7.74
N TYR A 234 -8.41 4.60 -6.72
CA TYR A 234 -8.72 6.03 -6.76
C TYR A 234 -7.43 6.84 -6.91
N LYS A 235 -7.48 7.93 -7.66
CA LYS A 235 -6.49 9.02 -7.56
C LYS A 235 -6.82 9.87 -6.35
N ILE A 236 -5.79 10.26 -5.60
CA ILE A 236 -5.90 11.34 -4.62
C ILE A 236 -5.63 12.64 -5.37
N ASP A 237 -6.64 13.50 -5.47
CA ASP A 237 -6.57 14.79 -6.15
C ASP A 237 -7.14 15.86 -5.23
N ASP A 238 -6.29 16.82 -4.84
CA ASP A 238 -6.55 17.77 -3.75
C ASP A 238 -7.14 17.09 -2.50
N GLU A 239 -8.41 17.40 -2.18
CA GLU A 239 -9.15 16.90 -1.02
C GLU A 239 -10.12 15.76 -1.38
N LYS A 240 -10.00 15.17 -2.57
CA LYS A 240 -10.96 14.20 -3.12
C LYS A 240 -10.29 12.90 -3.57
N LEU A 241 -11.10 11.83 -3.53
CA LEU A 241 -10.78 10.54 -4.14
C LEU A 241 -11.56 10.41 -5.44
N LEU A 242 -10.85 10.45 -6.57
CA LEU A 242 -11.44 10.34 -7.90
C LEU A 242 -11.24 8.93 -8.45
N PRO A 243 -12.29 8.23 -8.93
CA PRO A 243 -12.13 6.92 -9.57
C PRO A 243 -11.12 7.02 -10.72
N PHE A 244 -10.14 6.12 -10.74
CA PHE A 244 -9.14 6.09 -11.79
C PHE A 244 -9.17 4.80 -12.60
N LEU A 245 -9.24 3.66 -11.92
CA LEU A 245 -9.17 2.35 -12.56
C LEU A 245 -10.06 1.37 -11.82
N LYS A 246 -10.87 0.62 -12.56
CA LYS A 246 -11.68 -0.49 -12.04
C LYS A 246 -11.15 -1.83 -12.56
N LEU A 247 -10.87 -2.75 -11.65
CA LEU A 247 -10.53 -4.15 -11.93
C LEU A 247 -11.80 -5.01 -11.95
N ASN A 248 -12.34 -5.21 -13.15
CA ASN A 248 -13.62 -5.89 -13.35
C ASN A 248 -13.40 -7.39 -13.59
N PHE A 249 -13.52 -8.23 -12.55
CA PHE A 249 -13.50 -9.68 -12.72
C PHE A 249 -14.88 -10.22 -13.07
N LYS A 250 -15.00 -10.94 -14.18
CA LYS A 250 -16.22 -11.70 -14.49
C LYS A 250 -16.47 -12.76 -13.40
N ARG A 251 -17.66 -12.75 -12.80
CA ARG A 251 -17.97 -13.55 -11.61
C ARG A 251 -19.27 -14.34 -11.76
N LYS A 252 -19.27 -15.58 -11.24
CA LYS A 252 -20.50 -16.37 -11.00
C LYS A 252 -21.19 -15.86 -9.72
N LYS A 253 -22.52 -15.70 -9.72
CA LYS A 253 -23.31 -15.04 -8.64
C LYS A 253 -22.94 -15.48 -7.21
N ASP A 254 -22.55 -16.73 -7.00
CA ASP A 254 -22.30 -17.29 -5.66
C ASP A 254 -20.83 -17.25 -5.20
N LYS A 255 -19.91 -16.74 -6.02
CA LYS A 255 -18.49 -16.70 -5.67
C LYS A 255 -18.13 -15.40 -4.94
N HIS A 256 -17.45 -15.52 -3.80
CA HIS A 256 -16.90 -14.39 -3.08
C HIS A 256 -15.61 -13.89 -3.72
N LEU A 257 -15.51 -12.58 -3.93
CA LEU A 257 -14.33 -11.89 -4.43
C LEU A 257 -13.95 -10.81 -3.41
N LEU A 258 -12.70 -10.82 -2.97
CA LEU A 258 -12.16 -9.84 -2.04
C LEU A 258 -10.76 -9.43 -2.50
N PHE A 259 -10.61 -8.20 -2.93
CA PHE A 259 -9.32 -7.59 -3.18
C PHE A 259 -8.66 -7.21 -1.85
N LYS A 260 -7.37 -7.54 -1.72
CA LYS A 260 -6.53 -7.19 -0.57
C LYS A 260 -5.79 -5.88 -0.82
N ASN A 261 -5.36 -5.66 -2.06
CA ASN A 261 -4.72 -4.44 -2.51
C ASN A 261 -4.98 -4.23 -4.00
N ILE A 262 -4.86 -2.98 -4.43
CA ILE A 262 -4.67 -2.61 -5.84
C ILE A 262 -3.63 -1.51 -5.80
N TYR A 263 -2.49 -1.74 -6.45
CA TYR A 263 -1.42 -0.76 -6.48
C TYR A 263 -0.77 -0.74 -7.86
N ARG A 264 -0.21 0.41 -8.23
CA ARG A 264 0.45 0.56 -9.53
C ARG A 264 1.87 1.07 -9.41
N SER A 265 2.65 0.74 -10.42
CA SER A 265 3.91 1.41 -10.77
C SER A 265 3.69 2.24 -12.04
N LYS A 266 4.78 2.61 -12.73
CA LYS A 266 4.78 3.29 -14.02
C LYS A 266 4.03 2.47 -15.08
N ASN A 267 4.50 1.26 -15.36
CA ASN A 267 4.02 0.40 -16.44
C ASN A 267 3.14 -0.76 -15.97
N PHE A 268 3.07 -1.03 -14.67
CA PHE A 268 2.34 -2.19 -14.17
C PHE A 268 1.28 -1.83 -13.14
N LEU A 269 0.23 -2.63 -13.10
CA LEU A 269 -0.78 -2.66 -12.04
C LEU A 269 -0.76 -4.04 -11.41
N PHE A 270 -0.80 -4.10 -10.09
CA PHE A 270 -0.80 -5.35 -9.34
C PHE A 270 -1.98 -5.40 -8.39
N SER A 271 -2.46 -6.61 -8.12
CA SER A 271 -3.50 -6.83 -7.13
C SER A 271 -3.46 -8.25 -6.57
N GLU A 272 -3.41 -8.34 -5.25
CA GLU A 272 -3.76 -9.56 -4.54
C GLU A 272 -5.25 -9.62 -4.28
N TYR A 273 -5.84 -10.79 -4.51
CA TYR A 273 -7.24 -11.00 -4.23
C TYR A 273 -7.55 -12.45 -3.84
N ASN A 274 -8.63 -12.64 -3.10
CA ASN A 274 -9.21 -13.94 -2.82
C ASN A 274 -10.43 -14.12 -3.69
N TYR A 275 -10.50 -15.24 -4.41
CA TYR A 275 -11.66 -15.66 -5.17
C TYR A 275 -12.04 -17.08 -4.76
N ASN A 276 -13.26 -17.24 -4.23
CA ASN A 276 -13.75 -18.54 -3.76
C ASN A 276 -12.79 -19.25 -2.77
N ARG A 277 -12.29 -18.51 -1.77
CA ARG A 277 -11.31 -18.97 -0.75
C ARG A 277 -9.91 -19.31 -1.29
N GLN A 278 -9.67 -19.19 -2.58
CA GLN A 278 -8.36 -19.32 -3.18
C GLN A 278 -7.73 -17.93 -3.33
N GLN A 279 -6.46 -17.79 -2.96
CA GLN A 279 -5.70 -16.56 -3.21
C GLN A 279 -5.23 -16.54 -4.66
N TYR A 280 -5.09 -15.32 -5.19
CA TYR A 280 -4.58 -15.00 -6.51
C TYR A 280 -3.73 -13.73 -6.46
N PHE A 281 -2.86 -13.61 -7.45
CA PHE A 281 -2.04 -12.45 -7.74
C PHE A 281 -2.27 -12.06 -9.20
N PHE A 282 -2.68 -10.82 -9.41
CA PHE A 282 -2.94 -10.25 -10.72
C PHE A 282 -1.87 -9.21 -11.02
N CYS A 283 -1.35 -9.23 -12.25
CA CYS A 283 -0.48 -8.21 -12.81
C CYS A 283 -1.02 -7.81 -14.19
N TYR A 284 -1.00 -6.53 -14.49
CA TYR A 284 -1.36 -5.98 -15.79
C TYR A 284 -0.26 -5.05 -16.28
N ASP A 285 0.21 -5.30 -17.49
CA ASP A 285 1.17 -4.46 -18.18
C ASP A 285 0.42 -3.44 -19.07
N PHE A 286 0.52 -2.17 -18.71
CA PHE A 286 -0.11 -1.06 -19.44
C PHE A 286 0.48 -0.89 -20.86
N LYS A 287 1.74 -1.28 -21.09
CA LYS A 287 2.44 -1.07 -22.37
C LYS A 287 2.02 -2.10 -23.40
N SER A 288 2.00 -3.37 -23.02
CA SER A 288 1.62 -4.48 -23.92
C SER A 288 0.13 -4.83 -23.86
N ASN A 289 -0.64 -4.23 -22.94
CA ASN A 289 -2.04 -4.60 -22.66
C ASN A 289 -2.19 -6.09 -22.26
N LYS A 290 -1.15 -6.66 -21.64
CA LYS A 290 -1.11 -8.06 -21.22
C LYS A 290 -1.60 -8.22 -19.79
N GLN A 291 -2.48 -9.19 -19.58
CA GLN A 291 -2.96 -9.59 -18.25
C GLN A 291 -2.26 -10.88 -17.81
N MET A 292 -1.79 -10.91 -16.57
CA MET A 292 -1.13 -12.05 -15.96
C MET A 292 -1.84 -12.36 -14.64
N ASN A 293 -2.58 -13.47 -14.60
CA ASN A 293 -3.30 -13.91 -13.41
C ASN A 293 -2.77 -15.26 -12.94
N MET A 294 -2.34 -15.34 -11.68
CA MET A 294 -1.66 -16.50 -11.11
C MET A 294 -2.12 -16.76 -9.66
N LYS A 295 -1.89 -17.96 -9.12
CA LYS A 295 -2.40 -18.33 -7.78
C LYS A 295 -1.69 -17.64 -6.62
N SER A 296 -0.41 -17.32 -6.73
CA SER A 296 0.36 -16.83 -5.57
C SER A 296 1.30 -15.67 -5.92
N GLY A 297 2.08 -15.84 -6.98
CA GLY A 297 3.06 -14.88 -7.48
C GLY A 297 3.74 -15.44 -8.72
N PHE A 298 4.73 -14.71 -9.23
CA PHE A 298 5.54 -15.14 -10.38
C PHE A 298 6.43 -16.31 -9.98
N GLU A 299 6.75 -17.20 -10.91
CA GLU A 299 7.83 -18.16 -10.70
C GLU A 299 9.17 -17.43 -10.88
N ASP A 300 10.02 -17.44 -9.86
CA ASP A 300 11.38 -16.91 -10.00
C ASP A 300 12.21 -17.90 -10.84
N ASP A 301 12.26 -17.67 -12.15
CA ASP A 301 13.10 -18.41 -13.08
C ASP A 301 14.51 -17.83 -13.24
N ILE A 302 14.80 -16.69 -12.59
CA ILE A 302 16.08 -15.97 -12.67
C ILE A 302 17.06 -16.57 -11.66
N LEU A 303 16.69 -16.58 -10.37
CA LEU A 303 17.50 -17.18 -9.30
C LEU A 303 16.96 -18.55 -8.85
N LYS A 304 15.79 -18.97 -9.33
CA LYS A 304 15.18 -20.27 -9.00
C LYS A 304 14.80 -20.41 -7.52
N THR A 305 14.42 -19.30 -6.87
CA THR A 305 14.00 -19.30 -5.46
C THR A 305 12.52 -19.66 -5.25
N GLY A 306 11.82 -20.10 -6.30
CA GLY A 306 10.40 -20.45 -6.28
C GLY A 306 9.49 -19.22 -6.41
N VAL A 307 8.33 -19.23 -5.76
CA VAL A 307 7.32 -18.17 -5.98
C VAL A 307 7.78 -16.80 -5.47
N ALA A 308 7.78 -15.80 -6.34
CA ALA A 308 8.04 -14.39 -6.08
C ALA A 308 6.73 -13.59 -6.02
N LYS A 309 6.36 -13.17 -4.81
CA LYS A 309 5.22 -12.30 -4.58
C LYS A 309 5.68 -10.86 -4.40
N LEU A 310 5.60 -10.10 -5.48
CA LEU A 310 6.16 -8.75 -5.56
C LEU A 310 5.36 -7.75 -4.71
N ILE A 311 6.10 -6.84 -4.07
CA ILE A 311 5.60 -5.70 -3.30
C ILE A 311 6.45 -4.49 -3.71
N PRO A 312 5.89 -3.28 -3.89
CA PRO A 312 6.69 -2.10 -4.23
C PRO A 312 7.67 -1.75 -3.11
N LEU A 313 8.94 -1.57 -3.46
CA LEU A 313 9.98 -1.12 -2.53
C LEU A 313 10.40 0.33 -2.79
N ASP A 314 10.65 0.67 -4.05
CA ASP A 314 10.74 2.05 -4.51
C ASP A 314 9.59 2.34 -5.47
N LYS A 315 8.79 3.32 -5.08
CA LYS A 315 7.60 3.72 -5.82
C LYS A 315 7.95 4.54 -7.08
N LYS A 316 9.20 5.03 -7.20
CA LYS A 316 9.66 5.82 -8.35
C LYS A 316 10.38 4.99 -9.41
N SER A 317 11.32 4.13 -9.01
CA SER A 317 12.13 3.36 -9.96
C SER A 317 11.43 2.12 -10.51
N GLY A 318 10.34 1.65 -9.90
CA GLY A 318 9.78 0.33 -10.23
C GLY A 318 10.56 -0.83 -9.61
N LEU A 319 11.38 -0.55 -8.60
CA LEU A 319 12.03 -1.59 -7.81
C LEU A 319 11.01 -2.27 -6.89
N MET A 320 10.91 -3.58 -7.05
CA MET A 320 10.04 -4.46 -6.29
C MET A 320 10.85 -5.27 -5.28
N LEU A 321 10.19 -5.67 -4.21
CA LEU A 321 10.70 -6.58 -3.20
C LEU A 321 9.83 -7.84 -3.19
N PHE A 322 10.46 -8.99 -3.06
CA PHE A 322 9.85 -10.16 -2.45
C PHE A 322 10.81 -10.72 -1.39
N ILE A 323 10.29 -11.50 -0.44
CA ILE A 323 11.06 -11.93 0.72
C ILE A 323 11.16 -13.45 0.69
N LYS A 324 12.34 -13.97 1.03
CA LYS A 324 12.60 -15.40 1.20
C LYS A 324 13.13 -15.66 2.60
N GLU A 325 12.60 -16.69 3.23
CA GLU A 325 13.18 -17.19 4.48
C GLU A 325 14.47 -17.93 4.15
N ALA A 326 15.47 -17.89 5.04
CA ALA A 326 16.80 -18.41 4.72
C ALA A 326 16.80 -19.90 4.38
N HIS A 327 16.10 -20.73 5.14
CA HIS A 327 15.90 -22.16 4.83
C HIS A 327 15.27 -22.46 3.45
N GLN A 328 14.66 -21.48 2.78
CA GLN A 328 14.08 -21.68 1.44
C GLN A 328 15.13 -21.52 0.34
N VAL A 329 16.27 -20.90 0.65
CA VAL A 329 17.25 -20.42 -0.34
C VAL A 329 18.70 -20.64 0.07
N SER A 330 18.98 -21.25 1.22
CA SER A 330 20.34 -21.55 1.72
C SER A 330 21.16 -22.40 0.73
N GLU A 331 20.52 -23.32 0.01
CA GLU A 331 21.17 -24.13 -1.04
C GLU A 331 21.32 -23.38 -2.38
N ILE A 332 20.71 -22.20 -2.51
CA ILE A 332 20.63 -21.43 -3.77
C ILE A 332 21.51 -20.18 -3.71
N ILE A 333 21.54 -19.49 -2.57
CA ILE A 333 22.23 -18.23 -2.37
C ILE A 333 23.48 -18.49 -1.54
N GLU A 334 24.65 -18.22 -2.13
CA GLU A 334 25.94 -18.43 -1.49
C GLU A 334 26.08 -17.61 -0.20
N GLY A 335 26.58 -18.26 0.86
CA GLY A 335 26.84 -17.62 2.15
C GLY A 335 25.63 -17.43 3.05
N VAL A 336 24.49 -18.06 2.74
CA VAL A 336 23.27 -18.06 3.57
C VAL A 336 23.13 -19.40 4.31
N ASP A 337 23.01 -19.37 5.63
CA ASP A 337 22.65 -20.52 6.47
C ASP A 337 21.12 -20.65 6.62
N GLU A 338 20.61 -21.86 6.84
CA GLU A 338 19.15 -22.10 7.01
C GLU A 338 18.53 -21.31 8.18
N ASN A 339 19.33 -20.99 9.19
CA ASN A 339 18.89 -20.27 10.39
C ASN A 339 19.10 -18.76 10.30
N ASP A 340 19.59 -18.26 9.16
CA ASP A 340 19.77 -16.84 8.96
C ASP A 340 18.44 -16.09 8.91
N ASN A 341 18.54 -14.78 9.13
CA ASN A 341 17.44 -13.85 8.91
C ASN A 341 16.95 -13.87 7.45
N PRO A 342 15.71 -13.40 7.19
CA PRO A 342 15.15 -13.39 5.85
C PRO A 342 15.98 -12.57 4.86
N ILE A 343 15.94 -12.99 3.60
CA ILE A 343 16.64 -12.37 2.49
C ILE A 343 15.69 -11.41 1.77
N LEU A 344 16.17 -10.20 1.51
CA LEU A 344 15.47 -9.23 0.66
C LEU A 344 15.81 -9.50 -0.80
N MET A 345 14.83 -9.89 -1.61
CA MET A 345 14.99 -10.15 -3.03
C MET A 345 14.47 -8.96 -3.83
N LEU A 346 15.40 -8.23 -4.47
CA LEU A 346 15.10 -6.98 -5.16
C LEU A 346 14.98 -7.23 -6.66
N ALA A 347 13.79 -7.04 -7.22
CA ALA A 347 13.52 -7.22 -8.65
C ALA A 347 13.21 -5.88 -9.30
N GLN A 348 13.99 -5.49 -10.31
CA GLN A 348 13.77 -4.25 -11.06
C GLN A 348 12.79 -4.53 -12.21
N LEU A 349 11.65 -3.84 -12.23
CA LEU A 349 10.68 -3.97 -13.33
C LEU A 349 11.23 -3.40 -14.63
N LYS A 350 10.84 -4.04 -15.74
CA LYS A 350 11.13 -3.59 -17.12
C LYS A 350 10.43 -2.27 -17.46
N GLU A 351 11.09 -1.45 -18.27
CA GLU A 351 10.59 -0.15 -18.73
C GLU A 351 9.74 -0.18 -20.02
#